data_AF-A0A260AUU5-F1
#
_entry.id   AF-A0A260AUU5-F1
#
_cell.length_a   1.000
_cell.length_b   1.000
_cell.length_c   1.000
_cell.angle_alpha   90.00
_cell.angle_beta   90.00
_cell.angle_gamma   90.00
#
_symmetry.space_group_name_H-M   'P 1'
#
loop_
_entity.id
_entity.type
_entity.pdbx_description
1 polymer ?
#
loop_
_entity_poly.entity_id
_entity_poly.type
_entity_poly.pdbx_seq_one_letter_code
_entity_poly.pdbx_strand_id
1 'polypeptide(L)'
;MQATLAERLNELFDTHTDANGKPLSARRFLESFNAQSSATLSLGYLSELRNGVSDNPRVQLVVALANYFGVPPSFLVDLDEVRPEPAMAM
;
A
#
# COMPACT_ATOMS: atom_id res chain seq x y z
N MET A 1 15.86 -12.09 -7.83
CA MET A 1 15.07 -11.96 -6.59
C MET A 1 14.04 -10.87 -6.87
N GLN A 2 12.77 -11.26 -7.05
CA GLN A 2 11.71 -10.29 -7.37
C GLN A 2 11.21 -9.71 -6.04
N ALA A 3 11.30 -8.39 -5.86
CA ALA A 3 10.76 -7.72 -4.67
C ALA A 3 9.23 -7.74 -4.76
N THR A 4 8.59 -8.26 -3.71
CA THR A 4 7.14 -8.34 -3.56
C THR A 4 6.51 -6.94 -3.43
N LEU A 5 5.19 -6.81 -3.65
CA LEU A 5 4.45 -5.56 -3.38
C LEU A 5 4.73 -5.06 -1.95
N ALA A 6 4.77 -5.98 -0.98
CA ALA A 6 5.12 -5.71 0.40
C ALA A 6 6.49 -5.05 0.57
N GLU A 7 7.54 -5.60 -0.06
CA GLU A 7 8.89 -5.05 0.00
C GLU A 7 8.97 -3.68 -0.66
N ARG A 8 8.41 -3.52 -1.88
CA ARG A 8 8.39 -2.22 -2.57
C ARG A 8 7.63 -1.17 -1.77
N LEU A 9 6.52 -1.55 -1.14
CA LEU A 9 5.76 -0.65 -0.28
C LEU A 9 6.59 -0.26 0.95
N ASN A 10 7.23 -1.22 1.62
CA ASN A 10 8.10 -0.94 2.77
C ASN A 10 9.26 -0.03 2.38
N GLU A 11 9.91 -0.25 1.24
CA GLU A 11 10.96 0.63 0.72
C GLU A 11 10.43 2.04 0.43
N LEU A 12 9.24 2.18 -0.15
CA LEU A 12 8.62 3.49 -0.34
C LEU A 12 8.33 4.17 0.99
N PHE A 13 7.83 3.45 2.01
CA PHE A 13 7.62 4.02 3.34
C PHE A 13 8.92 4.43 4.04
N ASP A 14 10.02 3.70 3.80
CA ASP A 14 11.33 3.98 4.38
C ASP A 14 12.02 5.16 3.69
N THR A 15 11.95 5.20 2.36
CA THR A 15 12.54 6.26 1.53
C THR A 15 11.74 7.55 1.59
N HIS A 16 10.41 7.45 1.69
CA HIS A 16 9.50 8.59 1.67
C HIS A 16 9.23 9.05 3.12
N THR A 17 10.17 9.81 3.67
CA THR A 17 9.96 10.52 4.93
C THR A 17 8.99 11.68 4.74
N ASP A 18 8.16 11.96 5.75
CA ASP A 18 7.29 13.15 5.75
C ASP A 18 8.12 14.44 5.59
N ALA A 19 7.49 15.56 5.21
CA ALA A 19 8.17 16.86 5.07
C ALA A 19 8.98 17.30 6.32
N ASN A 20 8.70 16.69 7.47
CA ASN A 20 9.39 16.88 8.73
C ASN A 20 10.56 15.90 8.99
N GLY A 21 10.94 15.05 8.02
CA GLY A 21 12.00 14.05 8.17
C GLY A 21 11.65 12.92 9.16
N LYS A 22 10.37 12.77 9.51
CA LYS A 22 9.90 11.69 10.39
C LYS A 22 9.43 10.50 9.56
N PRO A 23 9.62 9.26 10.07
CA PRO A 23 9.07 8.08 9.44
C PRO A 23 7.55 8.21 9.38
N LEU A 24 7.01 8.09 8.17
CA LEU A 24 5.58 8.21 7.94
C LEU A 24 4.87 7.03 8.62
N SER A 25 4.30 7.30 9.79
CA SER A 25 3.61 6.27 10.55
C SER A 25 2.38 5.81 9.79
N ALA A 26 2.13 4.50 9.79
CA ALA A 26 0.98 3.91 9.11
C ALA A 26 -0.34 4.62 9.43
N ARG A 27 -0.58 5.00 10.69
CA ARG A 27 -1.75 5.81 11.09
C ARG A 27 -1.83 7.19 10.42
N ARG A 28 -0.70 7.91 10.34
CA ARG A 28 -0.64 9.25 9.75
C ARG A 28 -0.82 9.18 8.24
N PHE A 29 -0.15 8.20 7.61
CA PHE A 29 -0.39 7.87 6.23
C PHE A 29 -1.87 7.61 5.96
N LEU A 30 -2.54 6.76 6.75
CA LEU A 30 -3.96 6.45 6.58
C LEU A 30 -4.85 7.69 6.70
N GLU A 31 -4.58 8.55 7.67
CA GLU A 31 -5.34 9.80 7.88
C GLU A 31 -5.19 10.74 6.68
N SER A 32 -3.95 10.99 6.23
CA SER A 32 -3.67 11.83 5.07
C SER A 32 -4.17 11.21 3.76
N PHE A 33 -4.08 9.89 3.64
CA PHE A 33 -4.52 9.13 2.48
C PHE A 33 -6.05 9.13 2.38
N ASN A 34 -6.77 8.82 3.45
CA ASN A 34 -8.23 8.84 3.48
C ASN A 34 -8.79 10.26 3.32
N ALA A 35 -8.03 11.30 3.69
CA ALA A 35 -8.42 12.68 3.44
C ALA A 35 -8.29 13.10 1.96
N GLN A 36 -7.32 12.54 1.23
CA GLN A 36 -7.04 12.89 -0.17
C GLN A 36 -7.69 11.91 -1.17
N SER A 37 -7.91 10.67 -0.75
CA SER A 37 -8.47 9.60 -1.57
C SER A 37 -9.91 9.32 -1.19
N SER A 38 -10.74 9.04 -2.20
CA SER A 38 -12.10 8.52 -1.99
C SER A 38 -12.13 7.05 -1.56
N ALA A 39 -10.96 6.39 -1.48
CA ALA A 39 -10.82 5.02 -1.04
C ALA A 39 -10.46 4.96 0.44
N THR A 40 -11.23 4.19 1.22
CA THR A 40 -10.95 3.96 2.64
C THR A 40 -9.92 2.84 2.80
N LEU A 41 -8.75 3.19 3.33
CA LEU A 41 -7.72 2.22 3.73
C LEU A 41 -7.73 2.08 5.26
N SER A 42 -7.60 0.84 5.74
CA SER A 42 -7.52 0.49 7.17
C SER A 42 -6.12 0.03 7.56
N LEU A 43 -5.75 0.20 8.83
CA LEU A 43 -4.42 -0.17 9.35
C LEU A 43 -4.13 -1.68 9.24
N GLY A 44 -5.15 -2.52 9.46
CA GLY A 44 -5.05 -3.97 9.26
C GLY A 44 -4.71 -4.31 7.82
N TYR A 45 -5.50 -3.79 6.88
CA TYR A 45 -5.30 -4.03 5.45
C TYR A 45 -3.96 -3.52 4.93
N LEU A 46 -3.49 -2.35 5.41
CA LEU A 46 -2.14 -1.86 5.11
C LEU A 46 -1.06 -2.80 5.66
N SER A 47 -1.25 -3.35 6.86
CA SER A 47 -0.31 -4.30 7.44
C SER A 47 -0.29 -5.61 6.64
N GLU A 48 -1.45 -6.07 6.18
CA GLU A 48 -1.55 -7.23 5.28
C GLU A 48 -0.82 -6.99 3.96
N LEU A 49 -1.00 -5.82 3.35
CA LEU A 49 -0.26 -5.42 2.14
C LEU A 49 1.26 -5.37 2.39
N ARG A 50 1.70 -4.81 3.53
CA ARG A 50 3.11 -4.70 3.93
C ARG A 50 3.77 -6.03 4.30
N ASN A 51 2.95 -7.04 4.62
CA ASN A 51 3.41 -8.38 4.96
C ASN A 51 3.21 -9.38 3.81
N GLY A 52 2.63 -8.95 2.68
CA GLY A 52 2.33 -9.83 1.54
C GLY A 52 1.17 -10.81 1.79
N VAL A 53 0.32 -10.52 2.79
CA VAL A 53 -0.86 -11.33 3.13
C VAL A 53 -2.02 -11.02 2.19
N SER A 54 -2.14 -9.76 1.78
CA SER A 54 -3.16 -9.31 0.83
C SER A 54 -2.43 -8.74 -0.39
N ASP A 55 -2.54 -9.43 -1.52
CA ASP A 55 -1.90 -9.02 -2.79
C ASP A 55 -2.92 -8.53 -3.84
N ASN A 56 -4.22 -8.53 -3.51
CA ASN A 56 -5.28 -8.08 -4.41
C ASN A 56 -5.94 -6.77 -3.92
N PRO A 57 -5.20 -5.66 -3.82
CA PRO A 57 -5.79 -4.35 -3.55
C PRO A 57 -6.72 -3.94 -4.69
N ARG A 58 -7.82 -3.27 -4.33
CA ARG A 58 -8.70 -2.65 -5.33
C ARG A 58 -7.87 -1.74 -6.22
N VAL A 59 -8.09 -1.79 -7.54
CA VAL A 59 -7.34 -0.95 -8.51
C VAL A 59 -7.37 0.53 -8.12
N GLN A 60 -8.51 1.04 -7.63
CA GLN A 60 -8.62 2.42 -7.15
C GLN A 60 -7.67 2.72 -5.98
N LEU A 61 -7.47 1.76 -5.07
CA LEU A 61 -6.56 1.88 -3.94
C LEU A 61 -5.10 1.91 -4.42
N VAL A 62 -4.74 1.05 -5.37
CA VAL A 62 -3.40 1.03 -5.98
C VAL A 62 -3.10 2.34 -6.68
N VAL A 63 -4.03 2.83 -7.49
CA VAL A 63 -3.89 4.11 -8.20
C VAL A 63 -3.76 5.25 -7.20
N ALA A 64 -4.56 5.26 -6.13
CA ALA A 64 -4.46 6.27 -5.09
C ALA A 64 -3.12 6.20 -4.33
N LEU A 65 -2.63 5.01 -3.99
CA LEU A 65 -1.32 4.80 -3.37
C LEU A 65 -0.20 5.31 -4.27
N ALA A 66 -0.23 4.91 -5.54
CA ALA A 66 0.69 5.32 -6.58
C ALA A 66 0.75 6.86 -6.70
N ASN A 67 -0.42 7.51 -6.78
CA ASN A 67 -0.52 8.97 -6.82
C ASN A 67 0.03 9.64 -5.56
N TYR A 68 -0.22 9.07 -4.38
CA TYR A 68 0.30 9.61 -3.12
C TYR A 68 1.82 9.57 -3.05
N PHE A 69 2.43 8.44 -3.45
CA PHE A 69 3.88 8.26 -3.45
C PHE A 69 4.57 8.82 -4.70
N GLY A 70 3.81 9.31 -5.69
CA GLY A 70 4.35 9.81 -6.96
C GLY A 70 5.01 8.72 -7.83
N VAL A 71 4.64 7.45 -7.64
CA VAL A 71 5.17 6.31 -8.40
C VAL A 71 4.10 5.76 -9.36
N PRO A 72 4.48 5.09 -10.46
CA PRO A 72 3.49 4.48 -11.34
C PRO A 72 2.82 3.27 -10.65
N PRO A 73 1.50 3.06 -10.81
CA PRO A 73 0.78 1.96 -10.15
C PRO A 73 1.28 0.57 -10.54
N SER A 74 1.81 0.42 -11.76
CA SER A 74 2.48 -0.81 -12.23
C SER A 74 3.79 -1.13 -11.50
N PHE A 75 4.36 -0.18 -10.76
CA PHE A 75 5.50 -0.44 -9.87
C PHE A 75 5.05 -1.09 -8.55
N LEU A 76 3.81 -0.86 -8.12
CA LEU A 76 3.26 -1.45 -6.91
C LEU A 76 2.73 -2.85 -7.20
N VAL A 77 1.83 -2.98 -8.19
CA VAL A 77 1.26 -4.27 -8.59
C VAL A 77 1.96 -4.77 -9.86
N ASP A 78 2.88 -5.72 -9.71
CA ASP A 78 3.24 -6.58 -10.83
C ASP A 78 2.02 -7.46 -11.10
N LEU A 79 1.39 -7.32 -12.27
CA LEU A 79 0.14 -7.96 -12.68
C LEU A 79 0.20 -9.51 -12.77
N ASP A 80 1.19 -10.15 -12.15
CA ASP A 80 1.54 -11.55 -12.39
C ASP A 80 1.18 -12.51 -11.24
N GLU A 81 0.94 -12.04 -10.00
CA GLU A 81 0.61 -12.95 -8.89
C GLU A 81 -0.82 -12.81 -8.36
N VAL A 82 -1.80 -13.00 -9.25
CA VAL A 82 -3.18 -13.33 -8.83
C VAL A 82 -3.15 -14.73 -8.22
N ARG A 83 -2.86 -14.84 -6.93
CA ARG A 83 -3.22 -16.03 -6.14
C ARG A 83 -4.59 -15.75 -5.50
N PRO A 84 -5.69 -16.30 -6.03
CA PRO A 84 -6.93 -16.29 -5.26
C PRO A 84 -6.69 -17.22 -4.07
N GLU A 85 -7.04 -16.80 -2.85
CA GLU A 85 -8.12 -17.42 -2.08
C GLU A 85 -8.31 -16.74 -0.71
N PRO A 86 -9.54 -16.82 -0.16
CA PRO A 86 -10.13 -15.82 0.70
C PRO A 86 -10.22 -16.26 2.16
N ALA A 87 -10.13 -15.33 3.10
CA ALA A 87 -10.63 -15.54 4.45
C ALA A 87 -11.11 -14.22 5.08
N MET A 88 -12.31 -13.79 4.69
CA MET A 88 -13.14 -13.02 5.62
C MET A 88 -13.43 -13.94 6.81
N ALA A 89 -12.74 -13.72 7.92
CA ALA A 89 -13.09 -14.32 9.20
C ALA A 89 -14.31 -13.59 9.77
N MET A 90 -15.45 -14.28 9.64
CA MET A 90 -16.63 -14.39 10.52
C MET A 90 -16.80 -13.39 11.67
#